data_AF-A0A9R0W9C3-F1
#
_entry.id   AF-A0A9R0W9C3-F1
#
_cell.length_a   1.000
_cell.length_b   1.000
_cell.length_c   1.000
_cell.angle_alpha   90.00
_cell.angle_beta   90.00
_cell.angle_gamma   90.00
#
_symmetry.space_group_name_H-M   'P 1'
#
loop_
_entity.id
_entity.type
_entity.pdbx_description
1 polymer ?
#
loop_
_entity_poly.entity_id
_entity_poly.type
_entity_poly.pdbx_seq_one_letter_code
_entity_poly.pdbx_strand_id
1 'polypeptide(L)'
;MGELAAELLYNMAPLALSGGGAEVGSCAPLLAELRQLWGEIGKSREERERMVHELEAECTRVYRRKVDEATGERALLHQSLAASEAEIAALTAALGAENSTQFKVNKWTVSLNERVSSATALLEELRAMRAERSKQFSDIRSEIEKISAEIAGRSHGQDTSPRAGDGHDLTIRRLGEYRARLSTLQKEKSDRLHKVLEHVTEVHSLCDVLGEDFIAIVNEVHPGLHEADPGKPTSISDTTLTRLSQVVAMLTSEKAKRALQLREAVVPLVELWDLMDSPAEERRGFQKAAAVLKPAKEEVLLSSGVLSMASIKKTEEEVERLTRLKAGRMKELVLKRRLELENICRSMHVEPDASTVPEKSIALIDSGLVNPSELMASIDDQIAKAKEEHQSRKDIMEKINKWLLACEEEKWLDDHNVDENRFSTGRTARMNLKRAEKARVIIMKIPAIVDNLMSRTLAWESERKKPFLYDGARLVAVLEEHKQARLRQEEERRRLREQKKLRTLFSEKETMPRLKRPSGSGGGGFSRTPEPGSMNRKRVDAGRLTCSAPSMRSSSSGSSCGGGGGGRSSAELDRPRSSAAGAGRCGELLQGARRLSFNYVAVAKAGGGMSSSLASLS
;
A
#
# COMPACT_ATOMS: atom_id res chain seq x y z
N MET A 1 -25.32 -69.31 -103.75
CA MET A 1 -26.17 -68.37 -102.96
C MET A 1 -26.32 -67.02 -103.68
N GLY A 2 -26.45 -67.03 -105.01
CA GLY A 2 -26.42 -65.82 -105.86
C GLY A 2 -27.76 -65.45 -106.51
N GLU A 3 -28.86 -66.10 -106.12
CA GLU A 3 -30.18 -65.93 -106.78
C GLU A 3 -31.27 -65.31 -105.89
N LEU A 4 -30.92 -64.75 -104.72
CA LEU A 4 -31.89 -64.08 -103.82
C LEU A 4 -31.76 -62.55 -103.80
N ALA A 5 -30.84 -61.96 -104.57
CA ALA A 5 -30.66 -60.50 -104.63
C ALA A 5 -31.49 -59.81 -105.73
N ALA A 6 -32.09 -60.55 -106.66
CA ALA A 6 -32.86 -59.98 -107.76
C ALA A 6 -34.34 -59.69 -107.40
N GLU A 7 -34.89 -60.31 -106.35
CA GLU A 7 -36.29 -60.10 -105.95
C GLU A 7 -36.54 -58.87 -105.06
N LEU A 8 -35.51 -58.18 -104.57
CA LEU A 8 -35.68 -56.99 -103.72
C LEU A 8 -35.65 -55.65 -104.48
N LEU A 9 -35.38 -55.65 -105.79
CA LEU A 9 -35.48 -54.44 -106.62
C LEU A 9 -36.92 -54.16 -107.11
N TYR A 10 -37.85 -55.10 -106.97
CA TYR A 10 -39.24 -54.95 -107.42
C TYR A 10 -40.25 -54.58 -106.30
N ASN A 11 -39.79 -54.41 -105.05
CA ASN A 11 -40.66 -54.12 -103.90
C ASN A 11 -40.24 -52.89 -103.08
N MET A 12 -39.83 -51.82 -103.75
CA MET A 12 -39.90 -50.46 -103.18
C MET A 12 -40.90 -49.66 -103.99
N ALA A 13 -42.13 -49.59 -103.47
CA ALA A 13 -43.16 -48.70 -103.95
C ALA A 13 -42.62 -47.25 -104.05
N PRO A 14 -42.91 -46.51 -105.12
CA PRO A 14 -42.56 -45.11 -105.20
C PRO A 14 -43.34 -44.36 -104.11
N LEU A 15 -42.62 -43.66 -103.24
CA LEU A 15 -43.22 -42.73 -102.30
C LEU A 15 -44.00 -41.68 -103.08
N ALA A 16 -45.32 -41.73 -102.96
CA ALA A 16 -46.21 -40.66 -103.36
C ALA A 16 -45.91 -39.41 -102.52
N LEU A 17 -45.17 -38.47 -103.07
CA LEU A 17 -45.11 -37.10 -102.59
C LEU A 17 -46.03 -36.25 -103.46
N SER A 18 -47.23 -36.03 -102.93
CA SER A 18 -48.16 -35.02 -103.41
C SER A 18 -47.59 -33.64 -103.11
N GLY A 19 -47.39 -32.82 -104.15
CA GLY A 19 -46.99 -31.42 -103.96
C GLY A 19 -46.14 -30.85 -105.08
N GLY A 20 -46.75 -30.70 -106.27
CA GLY A 20 -46.51 -29.62 -107.22
C GLY A 20 -45.07 -29.29 -107.65
N GLY A 21 -44.75 -29.66 -108.89
CA GLY A 21 -43.91 -28.85 -109.77
C GLY A 21 -42.53 -29.42 -110.11
N ALA A 22 -42.32 -29.57 -111.42
CA ALA A 22 -41.08 -29.91 -112.13
C ALA A 22 -40.73 -31.40 -112.23
N GLU A 23 -40.72 -31.85 -113.49
CA GLU A 23 -40.48 -33.20 -113.97
C GLU A 23 -39.19 -33.82 -113.43
N VAL A 24 -39.31 -35.04 -112.91
CA VAL A 24 -38.17 -35.95 -112.81
C VAL A 24 -38.32 -36.97 -113.92
N GLY A 25 -37.65 -36.71 -115.04
CA GLY A 25 -37.63 -37.56 -116.21
C GLY A 25 -37.06 -38.94 -115.89
N SER A 26 -37.83 -39.99 -116.15
CA SER A 26 -37.29 -41.33 -116.35
C SER A 26 -36.28 -41.29 -117.50
N CYS A 27 -35.21 -42.10 -117.48
CA CYS A 27 -34.26 -42.18 -118.60
C CYS A 27 -34.89 -42.73 -119.91
N ALA A 28 -36.12 -43.26 -119.83
CA ALA A 28 -36.80 -43.94 -120.93
C ALA A 28 -37.08 -43.08 -122.19
N PRO A 29 -37.53 -41.81 -122.10
CA PRO A 29 -37.79 -40.97 -123.27
C PRO A 29 -36.49 -40.58 -124.00
N LEU A 30 -35.44 -40.24 -123.25
CA LEU A 30 -34.13 -39.87 -123.80
C LEU A 30 -33.45 -41.06 -124.51
N LEU A 31 -33.61 -42.28 -123.97
CA LEU A 31 -33.14 -43.50 -124.63
C LEU A 31 -33.95 -43.84 -125.89
N ALA A 32 -35.25 -43.53 -125.91
CA ALA A 32 -36.10 -43.70 -127.10
C ALA A 32 -35.71 -42.71 -128.21
N GLU A 33 -35.43 -41.46 -127.86
CA GLU A 33 -34.96 -40.41 -128.77
C GLU A 33 -33.55 -40.72 -129.31
N LEU A 34 -32.63 -41.20 -128.45
CA LEU A 34 -31.30 -41.66 -128.85
C LEU A 34 -31.37 -42.87 -129.82
N ARG A 35 -32.30 -43.80 -129.59
CA ARG A 35 -32.57 -44.94 -130.48
C ARG A 35 -33.09 -44.51 -131.84
N GLN A 36 -33.96 -43.49 -131.88
CA GLN A 36 -34.47 -42.91 -133.13
C GLN A 36 -33.33 -42.24 -133.92
N LEU A 37 -32.52 -41.39 -133.25
CA LEU A 37 -31.37 -40.71 -133.85
C LEU A 37 -30.30 -41.68 -134.37
N TRP A 38 -30.05 -42.80 -133.67
CA TRP A 38 -29.16 -43.85 -134.18
C TRP A 38 -29.66 -44.52 -135.45
N GLY A 39 -30.99 -44.63 -135.60
CA GLY A 39 -31.64 -45.11 -136.83
C GLY A 39 -31.47 -44.14 -138.00
N GLU A 40 -31.59 -42.84 -137.75
CA GLU A 40 -31.44 -41.77 -138.76
C GLU A 40 -29.98 -41.57 -139.21
N ILE A 41 -29.00 -41.73 -138.31
CA ILE A 41 -27.56 -41.58 -138.60
C ILE A 41 -26.93 -42.84 -139.23
N GLY A 42 -27.60 -44.00 -139.12
CA GLY A 42 -27.12 -45.26 -139.70
C GLY A 42 -26.07 -46.01 -138.85
N LYS A 43 -26.13 -45.92 -137.52
CA LYS A 43 -25.18 -46.57 -136.61
C LYS A 43 -25.32 -48.10 -136.63
N SER A 44 -24.19 -48.83 -136.61
CA SER A 44 -24.20 -50.30 -136.58
C SER A 44 -24.80 -50.82 -135.26
N ARG A 45 -25.26 -52.07 -135.25
CA ARG A 45 -25.81 -52.68 -134.03
C ARG A 45 -24.76 -52.72 -132.92
N GLU A 46 -23.52 -53.04 -133.27
CA GLU A 46 -22.37 -53.13 -132.38
C GLU A 46 -21.95 -51.74 -131.84
N GLU A 47 -22.13 -50.67 -132.63
CA GLU A 47 -21.93 -49.29 -132.16
C GLU A 47 -23.01 -48.83 -131.17
N ARG A 48 -24.28 -49.18 -131.43
CA ARG A 48 -25.39 -48.89 -130.52
C ARG A 48 -25.26 -49.65 -129.21
N GLU A 49 -24.95 -50.96 -129.27
CA GLU A 49 -24.72 -51.79 -128.07
C GLU A 49 -23.52 -51.26 -127.25
N ARG A 50 -22.45 -50.79 -127.90
CA ARG A 50 -21.32 -50.12 -127.21
C ARG A 50 -21.72 -48.82 -126.51
N MET A 51 -22.46 -47.93 -127.18
CA MET A 51 -22.89 -46.67 -126.56
C MET A 51 -23.92 -46.88 -125.44
N VAL A 52 -24.82 -47.87 -125.55
CA VAL A 52 -25.72 -48.26 -124.45
C VAL A 52 -24.92 -48.80 -123.27
N HIS A 53 -23.95 -49.69 -123.49
CA HIS A 53 -23.08 -50.17 -122.43
C HIS A 53 -22.24 -49.08 -121.77
N GLU A 54 -21.81 -48.06 -122.52
CA GLU A 54 -21.11 -46.89 -121.97
C GLU A 54 -22.04 -46.03 -121.09
N LEU A 55 -23.29 -45.81 -121.50
CA LEU A 55 -24.30 -45.14 -120.67
C LEU A 55 -24.65 -45.95 -119.41
N GLU A 56 -24.82 -47.27 -119.52
CA GLU A 56 -25.03 -48.16 -118.38
C GLU A 56 -23.83 -48.14 -117.41
N ALA A 57 -22.60 -48.12 -117.94
CA ALA A 57 -21.39 -48.00 -117.15
C ALA A 57 -21.31 -46.65 -116.43
N GLU A 58 -21.66 -45.54 -117.08
CA GLU A 58 -21.71 -44.21 -116.49
C GLU A 58 -22.80 -44.07 -115.42
N CYS A 59 -24.01 -44.56 -115.68
CA CYS A 59 -25.08 -44.62 -114.67
C CYS A 59 -24.65 -45.47 -113.46
N THR A 60 -24.05 -46.63 -113.70
CA THR A 60 -23.53 -47.50 -112.63
C THR A 60 -22.40 -46.82 -111.84
N ARG A 61 -21.55 -46.05 -112.52
CA ARG A 61 -20.45 -45.28 -111.89
C ARG A 61 -21.00 -44.19 -110.96
N VAL A 62 -22.05 -43.48 -111.38
CA VAL A 62 -22.71 -42.45 -110.55
C VAL A 62 -23.40 -43.09 -109.34
N TYR A 63 -24.15 -44.18 -109.53
CA TYR A 63 -24.78 -44.90 -108.41
C TYR A 63 -23.73 -45.47 -107.44
N ARG A 64 -22.67 -46.08 -107.94
CA ARG A 64 -21.56 -46.58 -107.10
C ARG A 64 -20.93 -45.46 -106.30
N ARG A 65 -20.62 -44.32 -106.93
CA ARG A 65 -20.11 -43.12 -106.23
C ARG A 65 -21.07 -42.66 -105.13
N LYS A 66 -22.38 -42.60 -105.39
CA LYS A 66 -23.38 -42.18 -104.39
C LYS A 66 -23.51 -43.17 -103.24
N VAL A 67 -23.40 -44.47 -103.52
CA VAL A 67 -23.34 -45.52 -102.49
C VAL A 67 -22.05 -45.41 -101.68
N ASP A 68 -20.90 -45.16 -102.32
CA ASP A 68 -19.61 -44.99 -101.65
C ASP A 68 -19.61 -43.74 -100.76
N GLU A 69 -20.15 -42.61 -101.26
CA GLU A 69 -20.36 -41.36 -100.50
C GLU A 69 -21.24 -41.62 -99.27
N ALA A 70 -22.42 -42.23 -99.45
CA ALA A 70 -23.33 -42.55 -98.34
C ALA A 70 -22.73 -43.57 -97.36
N THR A 71 -21.94 -44.53 -97.85
CA THR A 71 -21.23 -45.51 -97.01
C THR A 71 -20.12 -44.84 -96.20
N GLY A 72 -19.40 -43.90 -96.81
CA GLY A 72 -18.41 -43.05 -96.14
C GLY A 72 -19.05 -42.18 -95.05
N GLU A 73 -20.14 -41.49 -95.37
CA GLU A 73 -20.93 -40.70 -94.40
C GLU A 73 -21.41 -41.57 -93.23
N ARG A 74 -21.94 -42.77 -93.51
CA ARG A 74 -22.36 -43.73 -92.48
C ARG A 74 -21.20 -44.15 -91.57
N ALA A 75 -20.03 -44.43 -92.15
CA ALA A 75 -18.84 -44.81 -91.38
C ALA A 75 -18.35 -43.67 -90.47
N LEU A 76 -18.32 -42.43 -90.97
CA LEU A 76 -17.96 -41.24 -90.20
C LEU A 76 -18.93 -41.02 -89.02
N LEU A 77 -20.23 -41.15 -89.25
CA LEU A 77 -21.23 -41.04 -88.19
C LEU A 77 -21.08 -42.14 -87.12
N HIS A 78 -20.80 -43.39 -87.52
CA HIS A 78 -20.50 -44.46 -86.56
C HIS A 78 -19.21 -44.21 -85.76
N GLN A 79 -18.17 -43.68 -86.39
CA GLN A 79 -16.93 -43.32 -85.71
C GLN A 79 -17.16 -42.20 -84.69
N SER A 80 -17.90 -41.15 -85.07
CA SER A 80 -18.30 -40.05 -84.17
C SER A 80 -19.14 -40.57 -83.00
N LEU A 81 -20.07 -41.49 -83.26
CA LEU A 81 -20.87 -42.12 -82.22
C LEU A 81 -20.01 -42.94 -81.24
N ALA A 82 -19.08 -43.76 -81.75
CA ALA A 82 -18.19 -44.54 -80.89
C ALA A 82 -17.28 -43.64 -80.03
N ALA A 83 -16.78 -42.53 -80.60
CA ALA A 83 -15.98 -41.55 -79.87
C ALA A 83 -16.80 -40.85 -78.77
N SER A 84 -18.04 -40.46 -79.07
CA SER A 84 -18.93 -39.84 -78.08
C SER A 84 -19.36 -40.83 -76.98
N GLU A 85 -19.67 -42.08 -77.31
CA GLU A 85 -19.97 -43.13 -76.34
C GLU A 85 -18.78 -43.39 -75.39
N ALA A 86 -17.55 -43.41 -75.91
CA ALA A 86 -16.34 -43.56 -75.10
C ALA A 86 -16.11 -42.38 -74.15
N GLU A 87 -16.33 -41.15 -74.61
CA GLU A 87 -16.21 -39.96 -73.75
C GLU A 87 -17.33 -39.88 -72.71
N ILE A 88 -18.57 -40.24 -73.06
CA ILE A 88 -19.68 -40.36 -72.11
C ILE A 88 -19.31 -41.35 -71.00
N ALA A 89 -18.76 -42.52 -71.35
CA ALA A 89 -18.32 -43.51 -70.36
C ALA A 89 -17.23 -42.96 -69.43
N ALA A 90 -16.23 -42.26 -69.99
CA ALA A 90 -15.16 -41.65 -69.20
C ALA A 90 -15.68 -40.54 -68.26
N LEU A 91 -16.56 -39.66 -68.74
CA LEU A 91 -17.17 -38.60 -67.92
C LEU A 91 -18.08 -39.19 -66.83
N THR A 92 -18.86 -40.21 -67.16
CA THR A 92 -19.75 -40.89 -66.20
C THR A 92 -18.95 -41.56 -65.08
N ALA A 93 -17.83 -42.22 -65.41
CA ALA A 93 -16.91 -42.80 -64.44
C ALA A 93 -16.27 -41.73 -63.54
N ALA A 94 -15.75 -40.65 -64.12
CA ALA A 94 -15.15 -39.54 -63.35
C ALA A 94 -16.15 -38.85 -62.41
N LEU A 95 -17.42 -38.75 -62.82
CA LEU A 95 -18.50 -38.16 -62.03
C LEU A 95 -19.12 -39.14 -61.01
N GLY A 96 -18.81 -40.43 -61.10
CA GLY A 96 -19.37 -41.49 -60.25
C GLY A 96 -20.85 -41.76 -60.48
N ALA A 97 -21.39 -41.43 -61.65
CA ALA A 97 -22.81 -41.50 -61.95
C ALA A 97 -23.20 -42.86 -62.55
N GLU A 98 -23.00 -43.96 -61.80
CA GLU A 98 -23.19 -45.32 -62.36
C GLU A 98 -24.66 -45.67 -62.70
N ASN A 99 -25.65 -44.94 -62.17
CA ASN A 99 -27.06 -45.38 -62.20
C ASN A 99 -28.07 -44.40 -62.80
N SER A 100 -27.66 -43.30 -63.44
CA SER A 100 -28.66 -42.39 -64.00
C SER A 100 -29.20 -42.96 -65.32
N THR A 101 -30.40 -43.54 -65.24
CA THR A 101 -31.25 -43.98 -66.37
C THR A 101 -31.49 -42.90 -67.43
N GLN A 102 -31.08 -41.67 -67.14
CA GLN A 102 -31.14 -40.46 -67.95
C GLN A 102 -30.18 -40.49 -69.17
N PHE A 103 -29.12 -41.30 -69.14
CA PHE A 103 -28.06 -41.32 -70.16
C PHE A 103 -28.19 -42.46 -71.19
N LYS A 104 -29.27 -43.25 -71.15
CA LYS A 104 -29.49 -44.33 -72.13
C LYS A 104 -29.98 -43.75 -73.45
N VAL A 105 -29.05 -43.52 -74.37
CA VAL A 105 -29.35 -43.25 -75.79
C VAL A 105 -30.25 -44.39 -76.32
N ASN A 106 -31.48 -44.06 -76.72
CA ASN A 106 -32.46 -45.02 -77.22
C ASN A 106 -31.89 -45.78 -78.44
N LYS A 107 -31.52 -47.05 -78.24
CA LYS A 107 -30.59 -47.76 -79.12
C LYS A 107 -31.17 -48.33 -80.41
N TRP A 108 -32.47 -48.16 -80.72
CA TRP A 108 -33.05 -48.84 -81.89
C TRP A 108 -34.20 -48.16 -82.67
N THR A 109 -34.62 -46.94 -82.34
CA THR A 109 -35.83 -46.35 -82.98
C THR A 109 -35.60 -45.08 -83.80
N VAL A 110 -34.35 -44.67 -83.99
CA VAL A 110 -34.00 -43.29 -84.40
C VAL A 110 -32.88 -43.31 -85.46
N SER A 111 -32.86 -42.34 -86.38
CA SER A 111 -31.84 -42.27 -87.44
C SER A 111 -30.42 -42.09 -86.87
N LEU A 112 -29.38 -42.49 -87.62
CA LEU A 112 -27.99 -42.40 -87.15
C LEU A 112 -27.57 -40.95 -86.84
N ASN A 113 -28.09 -39.99 -87.62
CA ASN A 113 -27.84 -38.57 -87.42
C ASN A 113 -28.43 -38.05 -86.09
N GLU A 114 -29.68 -38.41 -85.81
CA GLU A 114 -30.35 -38.07 -84.54
C GLU A 114 -29.67 -38.74 -83.33
N ARG A 115 -29.15 -39.97 -83.49
CA ARG A 115 -28.35 -40.63 -82.44
C ARG A 115 -27.09 -39.85 -82.12
N VAL A 116 -26.34 -39.38 -83.13
CA VAL A 116 -25.18 -38.51 -82.95
C VAL A 116 -25.60 -37.21 -82.28
N SER A 117 -26.68 -36.55 -82.73
CA SER A 117 -27.19 -35.32 -82.10
C SER A 117 -27.58 -35.50 -80.61
N SER A 118 -28.21 -36.62 -80.27
CA SER A 118 -28.56 -36.95 -78.88
C SER A 118 -27.32 -37.21 -78.02
N ALA A 119 -26.31 -37.92 -78.55
CA ALA A 119 -25.05 -38.16 -77.87
C ALA A 119 -24.25 -36.87 -77.66
N THR A 120 -24.27 -35.95 -78.64
CA THR A 120 -23.63 -34.63 -78.50
C THR A 120 -24.30 -33.76 -77.44
N ALA A 121 -25.63 -33.73 -77.36
CA ALA A 121 -26.34 -32.97 -76.34
C ALA A 121 -26.03 -33.49 -74.93
N LEU A 122 -25.97 -34.81 -74.78
CA LEU A 122 -25.64 -35.48 -73.53
C LEU A 122 -24.20 -35.22 -73.07
N LEU A 123 -23.26 -35.18 -74.02
CA LEU A 123 -21.87 -34.80 -73.76
C LEU A 123 -21.75 -33.37 -73.25
N GLU A 124 -22.47 -32.41 -73.85
CA GLU A 124 -22.47 -31.02 -73.38
C GLU A 124 -22.99 -30.90 -71.93
N GLU A 125 -24.06 -31.64 -71.59
CA GLU A 125 -24.55 -31.69 -70.21
C GLU A 125 -23.51 -32.26 -69.24
N LEU A 126 -22.88 -33.40 -69.58
CA LEU A 126 -21.84 -34.02 -68.74
C LEU A 126 -20.59 -33.14 -68.62
N ARG A 127 -20.19 -32.42 -69.68
CA ARG A 127 -19.08 -31.47 -69.66
C ARG A 127 -19.39 -30.27 -68.78
N ALA A 128 -20.59 -29.71 -68.87
CA ALA A 128 -21.04 -28.62 -67.99
C ALA A 128 -21.06 -29.08 -66.53
N MET A 129 -21.59 -30.27 -66.27
CA MET A 129 -21.63 -30.88 -64.95
C MET A 129 -20.21 -31.12 -64.37
N ARG A 130 -19.27 -31.59 -65.20
CA ARG A 130 -17.85 -31.72 -64.84
C ARG A 130 -17.20 -30.38 -64.53
N ALA A 131 -17.44 -29.36 -65.34
CA ALA A 131 -16.89 -28.03 -65.15
C ALA A 131 -17.34 -27.41 -63.81
N GLU A 132 -18.65 -27.50 -63.51
CA GLU A 132 -19.21 -27.02 -62.25
C GLU A 132 -18.65 -27.79 -61.04
N ARG A 133 -18.58 -29.13 -61.11
CA ARG A 133 -17.99 -29.93 -60.03
C ARG A 133 -16.52 -29.60 -59.80
N SER A 134 -15.75 -29.46 -60.89
CA SER A 134 -14.34 -29.06 -60.83
C SER A 134 -14.16 -27.69 -60.18
N LYS A 135 -15.05 -26.74 -60.46
CA LYS A 135 -15.06 -25.43 -59.81
C LYS A 135 -15.31 -25.57 -58.30
N GLN A 136 -16.32 -26.35 -57.89
CA GLN A 136 -16.60 -26.60 -56.47
C GLN A 136 -15.42 -27.23 -55.73
N PHE A 137 -14.72 -28.18 -56.35
CA PHE A 137 -13.49 -28.74 -55.76
C PHE A 137 -12.35 -27.73 -55.67
N SER A 138 -12.23 -26.81 -56.65
CA SER A 138 -11.26 -25.73 -56.59
C SER A 138 -11.55 -24.78 -55.43
N ASP A 139 -12.80 -24.34 -55.31
CA ASP A 139 -13.26 -23.40 -54.27
C ASP A 139 -13.14 -23.99 -52.87
N ILE A 140 -13.50 -25.27 -52.67
CA ILE A 140 -13.37 -25.91 -51.35
C ILE A 140 -11.89 -26.13 -51.00
N ARG A 141 -11.05 -26.51 -51.96
CA ARG A 141 -9.61 -26.71 -51.70
C ARG A 141 -8.91 -25.41 -51.35
N SER A 142 -9.21 -24.31 -52.04
CA SER A 142 -8.63 -23.00 -51.72
C SER A 142 -9.05 -22.52 -50.34
N GLU A 143 -10.31 -22.73 -49.93
CA GLU A 143 -10.76 -22.36 -48.58
C GLU A 143 -10.12 -23.25 -47.50
N ILE A 144 -9.96 -24.56 -47.74
CA ILE A 144 -9.22 -25.46 -46.85
C ILE A 144 -7.78 -25.00 -46.68
N GLU A 145 -7.10 -24.65 -47.77
CA GLU A 145 -5.71 -24.19 -47.76
C GLU A 145 -5.57 -22.87 -46.99
N LYS A 146 -6.49 -21.92 -47.21
CA LYS A 146 -6.55 -20.66 -46.49
C LYS A 146 -6.70 -20.87 -44.98
N ILE A 147 -7.69 -21.64 -44.54
CA ILE A 147 -7.91 -21.89 -43.10
C ILE A 147 -6.73 -22.67 -42.51
N SER A 148 -6.19 -23.65 -43.23
CA SER A 148 -5.03 -24.42 -42.77
C SER A 148 -3.77 -23.56 -42.63
N ALA A 149 -3.56 -22.59 -43.53
CA ALA A 149 -2.46 -21.64 -43.46
C ALA A 149 -2.61 -20.69 -42.26
N GLU A 150 -3.81 -20.17 -42.01
CA GLU A 150 -4.12 -19.35 -40.83
C GLU A 150 -3.86 -20.11 -39.53
N ILE A 151 -4.33 -21.36 -39.43
CA ILE A 151 -4.10 -22.25 -38.26
C ILE A 151 -2.60 -22.55 -38.08
N ALA A 152 -1.85 -22.76 -39.16
CA ALA A 152 -0.42 -23.01 -39.08
C ALA A 152 0.43 -21.76 -38.83
N GLY A 153 -0.17 -20.56 -38.85
CA GLY A 153 0.56 -19.29 -38.76
C GLY A 153 1.43 -18.98 -39.98
N ARG A 154 1.12 -19.57 -41.14
CA ARG A 154 1.81 -19.27 -42.41
C ARG A 154 1.08 -18.12 -43.11
N SER A 155 1.77 -17.02 -43.37
CA SER A 155 1.28 -15.95 -44.23
C SER A 155 0.99 -16.50 -45.64
N HIS A 156 -0.11 -16.04 -46.25
CA HIS A 156 -0.50 -16.36 -47.63
C HIS A 156 0.73 -16.33 -48.57
N GLY A 157 1.11 -17.47 -49.15
CA GLY A 157 2.17 -17.55 -50.16
C GLY A 157 3.23 -18.62 -49.96
N GLN A 158 3.21 -19.42 -48.88
CA GLN A 158 4.10 -20.58 -48.78
C GLN A 158 3.47 -21.79 -49.46
N ASP A 159 3.63 -21.85 -50.78
CA ASP A 159 3.21 -22.93 -51.66
C ASP A 159 3.71 -24.28 -51.13
N THR A 160 2.81 -25.00 -50.45
CA THR A 160 2.90 -26.46 -50.36
C THR A 160 1.70 -27.00 -51.10
N SER A 161 1.74 -26.87 -52.43
CA SER A 161 0.83 -27.55 -53.34
C SER A 161 0.71 -29.00 -52.87
N PRO A 162 -0.45 -29.43 -52.33
CA PRO A 162 -0.67 -30.83 -52.04
C PRO A 162 -0.73 -31.48 -53.42
N ARG A 163 0.35 -32.17 -53.76
CA ARG A 163 0.53 -33.00 -54.95
C ARG A 163 -0.82 -33.55 -55.38
N ALA A 164 -1.32 -33.05 -56.51
CA ALA A 164 -2.60 -33.41 -57.11
C ALA A 164 -2.60 -34.91 -57.43
N GLY A 165 -2.99 -35.72 -56.46
CA GLY A 165 -2.98 -37.18 -56.58
C GLY A 165 -4.22 -37.76 -57.25
N ASP A 166 -5.38 -37.10 -57.13
CA ASP A 166 -6.67 -37.63 -57.60
C ASP A 166 -7.48 -36.58 -58.38
N GLY A 167 -6.85 -35.85 -59.30
CA GLY A 167 -7.49 -34.76 -60.06
C GLY A 167 -8.62 -35.18 -61.02
N HIS A 168 -9.00 -36.47 -61.02
CA HIS A 168 -9.99 -37.03 -61.92
C HIS A 168 -11.21 -37.63 -61.21
N ASP A 169 -11.18 -37.77 -59.88
CA ASP A 169 -12.33 -38.22 -59.10
C ASP A 169 -13.21 -37.01 -58.72
N LEU A 170 -14.29 -36.82 -59.48
CA LEU A 170 -15.31 -35.78 -59.25
C LEU A 170 -16.59 -36.38 -58.68
N THR A 171 -16.49 -37.52 -57.98
CA THR A 171 -17.63 -38.17 -57.34
C THR A 171 -18.25 -37.30 -56.24
N ILE A 172 -19.57 -37.43 -56.05
CA ILE A 172 -20.32 -36.74 -54.99
C ILE A 172 -19.79 -37.12 -53.61
N ARG A 173 -19.38 -38.38 -53.42
CA ARG A 173 -18.79 -38.89 -52.18
C ARG A 173 -17.51 -38.14 -51.83
N ARG A 174 -16.58 -38.01 -52.78
CA ARG A 174 -15.32 -37.28 -52.61
C ARG A 174 -15.57 -35.81 -52.31
N LEU A 175 -16.52 -35.17 -53.02
CA LEU A 175 -16.94 -33.80 -52.73
C LEU A 175 -17.48 -33.66 -51.29
N GLY A 176 -18.26 -34.65 -50.83
CA GLY A 176 -18.75 -34.73 -49.45
C GLY A 176 -17.64 -34.79 -48.40
N GLU A 177 -16.56 -35.55 -48.66
CA GLU A 177 -15.39 -35.60 -47.78
C GLU A 177 -14.69 -34.25 -47.66
N TYR A 178 -14.48 -33.56 -48.79
CA TYR A 178 -13.88 -32.22 -48.79
C TYR A 178 -14.78 -31.20 -48.06
N ARG A 179 -16.11 -31.26 -48.26
CA ARG A 179 -17.06 -30.41 -47.51
C ARG A 179 -17.04 -30.70 -46.00
N ALA A 180 -16.96 -31.98 -45.61
CA ALA A 180 -16.85 -32.37 -44.21
C ALA A 180 -15.53 -31.85 -43.59
N ARG A 181 -14.40 -32.01 -44.30
CA ARG A 181 -13.09 -31.50 -43.87
C ARG A 181 -13.09 -29.97 -43.73
N LEU A 182 -13.73 -29.25 -44.66
CA LEU A 182 -13.88 -27.80 -44.57
C LEU A 182 -14.70 -27.42 -43.32
N SER A 183 -15.81 -28.11 -43.05
CA SER A 183 -16.62 -27.87 -41.85
C SER A 183 -15.85 -28.12 -40.56
N THR A 184 -15.03 -29.18 -40.49
CA THR A 184 -14.19 -29.44 -39.31
C THR A 184 -13.15 -28.35 -39.09
N LEU A 185 -12.52 -27.85 -40.16
CA LEU A 185 -11.54 -26.76 -40.08
C LEU A 185 -12.18 -25.42 -39.71
N GLN A 186 -13.37 -25.14 -40.22
CA GLN A 186 -14.15 -23.96 -39.84
C GLN A 186 -14.50 -23.97 -38.35
N LYS A 187 -14.91 -25.14 -37.83
CA LYS A 187 -15.17 -25.32 -36.40
C LYS A 187 -13.89 -25.10 -35.58
N GLU A 188 -12.78 -25.74 -35.97
CA GLU A 188 -11.49 -25.57 -35.28
C GLU A 188 -11.04 -24.11 -35.27
N LYS A 189 -11.17 -23.39 -36.40
CA LYS A 189 -10.88 -21.95 -36.47
C LYS A 189 -11.73 -21.16 -35.48
N SER A 190 -13.03 -21.43 -35.40
CA SER A 190 -13.92 -20.79 -34.43
C SER A 190 -13.52 -21.08 -32.98
N ASP A 191 -13.21 -22.34 -32.66
CA ASP A 191 -12.80 -22.76 -31.32
C ASP A 191 -11.48 -22.10 -30.92
N ARG A 192 -10.50 -22.02 -31.83
CA ARG A 192 -9.22 -21.32 -31.62
C ARG A 192 -9.41 -19.82 -31.42
N LEU A 193 -10.25 -19.17 -32.22
CA LEU A 193 -10.57 -17.74 -32.05
C LEU A 193 -11.19 -17.46 -30.69
N HIS A 194 -12.13 -18.30 -30.25
CA HIS A 194 -12.73 -18.17 -28.93
C HIS A 194 -11.68 -18.30 -27.82
N LYS A 195 -10.78 -19.28 -27.94
CA LYS A 195 -9.70 -19.49 -26.96
C LYS A 195 -8.69 -18.35 -26.92
N VAL A 196 -8.36 -17.75 -28.07
CA VAL A 196 -7.53 -16.53 -28.12
C VAL A 196 -8.24 -15.40 -27.37
N LEU A 197 -9.53 -15.18 -27.63
CA LEU A 197 -10.31 -14.16 -26.94
C LEU A 197 -10.34 -14.39 -25.42
N GLU A 198 -10.60 -15.62 -24.97
CA GLU A 198 -10.57 -15.99 -23.55
C GLU A 198 -9.22 -15.62 -22.93
N HIS A 199 -8.10 -16.08 -23.51
CA HIS A 199 -6.77 -15.76 -22.98
C HIS A 199 -6.46 -14.27 -23.00
N VAL A 200 -6.84 -13.53 -24.03
CA VAL A 200 -6.64 -12.07 -24.08
C VAL A 200 -7.46 -11.35 -23.00
N THR A 201 -8.72 -11.76 -22.78
CA THR A 201 -9.55 -11.20 -21.71
C THR A 201 -9.00 -11.54 -20.32
N GLU A 202 -8.46 -12.74 -20.14
CA GLU A 202 -7.80 -13.15 -18.91
C GLU A 202 -6.53 -12.32 -18.66
N VAL A 203 -5.66 -12.17 -19.66
CA VAL A 203 -4.47 -11.31 -19.59
C VAL A 203 -4.87 -9.87 -19.24
N HIS A 204 -5.90 -9.30 -19.87
CA HIS A 204 -6.41 -7.98 -19.52
C HIS A 204 -6.81 -7.89 -18.04
N SER A 205 -7.61 -8.84 -17.56
CA SER A 205 -8.05 -8.86 -16.17
C SER A 205 -6.89 -8.99 -15.17
N LEU A 206 -5.85 -9.76 -15.53
CA LEU A 206 -4.66 -9.93 -14.70
C LEU A 206 -3.81 -8.66 -14.70
N CYS A 207 -3.61 -8.03 -15.85
CA CYS A 207 -2.92 -6.75 -15.98
C CYS A 207 -3.63 -5.64 -15.20
N ASP A 208 -4.95 -5.57 -15.26
CA ASP A 208 -5.74 -4.59 -14.50
C ASP A 208 -5.50 -4.71 -13.00
N VAL A 209 -5.46 -5.92 -12.46
CA VAL A 209 -5.25 -6.19 -11.03
C VAL A 209 -3.81 -5.94 -10.60
N LEU A 210 -2.85 -6.38 -11.42
CA LEU A 210 -1.41 -6.24 -11.19
C LEU A 210 -0.89 -4.82 -11.49
N GLY A 211 -1.66 -4.00 -12.20
CA GLY A 211 -1.23 -2.69 -12.68
C GLY A 211 -0.11 -2.76 -13.74
N GLU A 212 -0.10 -3.81 -14.55
CA GLU A 212 0.88 -4.00 -15.64
C GLU A 212 0.32 -3.44 -16.96
N ASP A 213 1.22 -3.11 -17.90
CA ASP A 213 0.82 -2.61 -19.21
C ASP A 213 0.36 -3.76 -20.12
N PHE A 214 -0.96 -3.88 -20.26
CA PHE A 214 -1.62 -4.84 -21.15
C PHE A 214 -1.09 -4.77 -22.59
N ILE A 215 -0.88 -3.56 -23.13
CA ILE A 215 -0.50 -3.35 -24.52
C ILE A 215 0.90 -3.90 -24.76
N ALA A 216 1.83 -3.57 -23.86
CA ALA A 216 3.20 -4.09 -23.92
C ALA A 216 3.22 -5.62 -23.89
N ILE A 217 2.50 -6.23 -22.94
CA ILE A 217 2.48 -7.69 -22.76
C ILE A 217 1.86 -8.41 -23.98
N VAL A 218 0.75 -7.90 -24.52
CA VAL A 218 0.10 -8.52 -25.69
C VAL A 218 0.94 -8.36 -26.95
N ASN A 219 1.62 -7.22 -27.12
CA ASN A 219 2.50 -6.98 -28.27
C ASN A 219 3.73 -7.90 -28.26
N GLU A 220 4.28 -8.24 -27.08
CA GLU A 220 5.35 -9.24 -26.96
C GLU A 220 4.89 -10.62 -27.48
N VAL A 221 3.63 -10.98 -27.25
CA VAL A 221 3.05 -12.23 -27.75
C VAL A 221 2.85 -12.17 -29.26
N HIS A 222 2.07 -11.20 -29.73
CA HIS A 222 1.88 -10.93 -31.16
C HIS A 222 1.20 -9.56 -31.39
N PRO A 223 1.77 -8.64 -32.20
CA PRO A 223 1.19 -7.31 -32.44
C PRO A 223 -0.25 -7.31 -32.96
N GLY A 224 -0.57 -8.28 -33.82
CA GLY A 224 -1.92 -8.45 -34.38
C GLY A 224 -2.98 -8.99 -33.40
N LEU A 225 -2.67 -9.15 -32.12
CA LEU A 225 -3.66 -9.40 -31.06
C LEU A 225 -4.19 -8.10 -30.45
N HIS A 226 -3.41 -7.02 -30.53
CA HIS A 226 -3.79 -5.69 -30.04
C HIS A 226 -4.32 -4.80 -31.18
N GLU A 227 -3.61 -4.77 -32.31
CA GLU A 227 -4.06 -4.05 -33.50
C GLU A 227 -5.04 -4.91 -34.30
N ALA A 228 -6.34 -4.65 -34.12
CA ALA A 228 -7.38 -5.14 -35.01
C ALA A 228 -7.32 -4.39 -36.35
N ASP A 229 -6.26 -4.64 -37.12
CA ASP A 229 -6.15 -4.15 -38.49
C ASP A 229 -7.18 -4.93 -39.34
N PRO A 230 -8.22 -4.29 -39.92
CA PRO A 230 -9.35 -4.99 -40.57
C PRO A 230 -8.95 -5.92 -41.72
N GLY A 231 -7.71 -5.80 -42.22
CA GLY A 231 -7.14 -6.60 -43.30
C GLY A 231 -6.21 -7.74 -42.87
N LYS A 232 -5.85 -7.89 -41.59
CA LYS A 232 -4.96 -8.97 -41.13
C LYS A 232 -5.72 -9.93 -40.20
N PRO A 233 -5.69 -11.25 -40.47
CA PRO A 233 -6.34 -12.21 -39.59
C PRO A 233 -5.66 -12.21 -38.22
N THR A 234 -6.46 -12.24 -37.16
CA THR A 234 -5.99 -12.45 -35.79
C THR A 234 -5.17 -13.75 -35.75
N SER A 235 -3.98 -13.71 -35.15
CA SER A 235 -3.09 -14.87 -35.12
C SER A 235 -3.69 -15.97 -34.23
N ILE A 236 -4.10 -17.09 -34.85
CA ILE A 236 -4.72 -18.27 -34.19
C ILE A 236 -3.83 -19.51 -34.21
N SER A 237 -2.53 -19.31 -34.46
CA SER A 237 -1.56 -20.39 -34.56
C SER A 237 -1.32 -21.06 -33.20
N ASP A 238 -0.86 -22.31 -33.25
CA ASP A 238 -0.46 -23.06 -32.04
C ASP A 238 0.61 -22.31 -31.24
N THR A 239 1.52 -21.63 -31.92
CA THR A 239 2.56 -20.80 -31.30
C THR A 239 1.96 -19.63 -30.52
N THR A 240 1.01 -18.91 -31.09
CA THR A 240 0.35 -17.76 -30.44
C THR A 240 -0.48 -18.22 -29.24
N LEU A 241 -1.26 -19.30 -29.38
CA LEU A 241 -2.03 -19.88 -28.28
C LEU A 241 -1.13 -20.36 -27.14
N THR A 242 -0.02 -21.03 -27.46
CA THR A 242 0.94 -21.51 -26.44
C THR A 242 1.57 -20.33 -25.70
N ARG A 243 2.01 -19.29 -26.41
CA ARG A 243 2.59 -18.09 -25.80
C ARG A 243 1.57 -17.34 -24.93
N LEU A 244 0.32 -17.20 -25.38
CA LEU A 244 -0.76 -16.63 -24.57
C LEU A 244 -0.97 -17.43 -23.28
N SER A 245 -1.05 -18.76 -23.37
CA SER A 245 -1.21 -19.61 -22.19
C SER A 245 -0.04 -19.50 -21.20
N GLN A 246 1.19 -19.34 -21.70
CA GLN A 246 2.37 -19.11 -20.88
C GLN A 246 2.31 -17.76 -20.16
N VAL A 247 1.89 -16.70 -20.85
CA VAL A 247 1.73 -15.37 -20.24
C VAL A 247 0.64 -15.38 -19.17
N VAL A 248 -0.50 -16.04 -19.42
CA VAL A 248 -1.54 -16.26 -18.40
C VAL A 248 -0.97 -16.97 -17.17
N ALA A 249 -0.25 -18.08 -17.36
CA ALA A 249 0.36 -18.82 -16.25
C ALA A 249 1.39 -17.98 -15.47
N MET A 250 2.18 -17.17 -16.17
CA MET A 250 3.13 -16.24 -15.55
C MET A 250 2.41 -15.18 -14.72
N LEU A 251 1.41 -14.48 -15.29
CA LEU A 251 0.69 -13.41 -14.60
C LEU A 251 -0.14 -13.94 -13.42
N THR A 252 -0.74 -15.12 -13.52
CA THR A 252 -1.45 -15.76 -12.41
C THR A 252 -0.49 -16.11 -11.26
N SER A 253 0.72 -16.62 -11.57
CA SER A 253 1.74 -16.88 -10.56
C SER A 253 2.23 -15.60 -9.86
N GLU A 254 2.42 -14.52 -10.62
CA GLU A 254 2.82 -13.22 -10.10
C GLU A 254 1.70 -12.60 -9.24
N LYS A 255 0.42 -12.73 -9.66
CA LYS A 255 -0.75 -12.35 -8.85
C LYS A 255 -0.75 -13.06 -7.50
N ALA A 256 -0.53 -14.38 -7.47
CA ALA A 256 -0.48 -15.13 -6.22
C ALA A 256 0.65 -14.65 -5.31
N LYS A 257 1.85 -14.43 -5.87
CA LYS A 257 3.01 -13.93 -5.13
C LYS A 257 2.77 -12.53 -4.55
N ARG A 258 2.28 -11.59 -5.37
CA ARG A 258 2.00 -10.21 -4.93
C ARG A 258 0.85 -10.13 -3.93
N ALA A 259 -0.16 -10.99 -4.06
CA ALA A 259 -1.24 -11.10 -3.08
C ALA A 259 -0.71 -11.55 -1.71
N LEU A 260 0.21 -12.52 -1.69
CA LEU A 260 0.87 -12.95 -0.45
C LEU A 260 1.69 -11.83 0.18
N GLN A 261 2.54 -11.16 -0.59
CA GLN A 261 3.35 -10.03 -0.11
C GLN A 261 2.47 -8.91 0.48
N LEU A 262 1.40 -8.54 -0.22
CA LEU A 262 0.47 -7.53 0.28
C LEU A 262 -0.19 -7.99 1.59
N ARG A 263 -0.59 -9.27 1.68
CA ARG A 263 -1.18 -9.83 2.90
C ARG A 263 -0.21 -9.74 4.08
N GLU A 264 1.05 -10.13 3.88
CA GLU A 264 2.11 -10.09 4.89
C GLU A 264 2.42 -8.66 5.37
N ALA A 265 2.30 -7.65 4.50
CA ALA A 265 2.41 -6.25 4.89
C ALA A 265 1.15 -5.71 5.60
N VAL A 266 -0.03 -6.12 5.17
CA VAL A 266 -1.30 -5.59 5.71
C VAL A 266 -1.59 -6.10 7.12
N VAL A 267 -1.21 -7.33 7.48
CA VAL A 267 -1.38 -7.87 8.84
C VAL A 267 -0.76 -6.95 9.90
N PRO A 268 0.56 -6.66 9.89
CA PRO A 268 1.18 -5.78 10.88
C PRO A 268 0.68 -4.35 10.75
N LEU A 269 0.27 -3.89 9.56
CA LEU A 269 -0.32 -2.56 9.36
C LEU A 269 -1.60 -2.38 10.20
N VAL A 270 -2.51 -3.36 10.15
CA VAL A 270 -3.76 -3.33 10.91
C VAL A 270 -3.49 -3.40 12.42
N GLU A 271 -2.59 -4.29 12.84
CA GLU A 271 -2.18 -4.40 14.25
C GLU A 271 -1.59 -3.08 14.77
N LEU A 272 -0.75 -2.42 13.97
CA LEU A 272 -0.15 -1.12 14.34
C LEU A 272 -1.20 -0.01 14.40
N TRP A 273 -2.18 0.02 13.48
CA TRP A 273 -3.26 1.00 13.53
C TRP A 273 -4.11 0.84 14.79
N ASP A 274 -4.45 -0.39 15.17
CA ASP A 274 -5.24 -0.68 16.36
C ASP A 274 -4.43 -0.40 17.63
N LEU A 275 -3.13 -0.68 17.64
CA LEU A 275 -2.25 -0.36 18.78
C LEU A 275 -2.02 1.15 18.95
N MET A 276 -1.96 1.90 17.85
CA MET A 276 -1.63 3.33 17.86
C MET A 276 -2.87 4.24 17.82
N ASP A 277 -4.07 3.66 17.87
CA ASP A 277 -5.36 4.35 17.69
C ASP A 277 -5.35 5.28 16.45
N SER A 278 -4.79 4.80 15.33
CA SER A 278 -4.64 5.62 14.12
C SER A 278 -6.00 6.10 13.59
N PRO A 279 -6.13 7.39 13.21
CA PRO A 279 -7.41 7.96 12.79
C PRO A 279 -7.91 7.34 11.49
N ALA A 280 -9.23 7.35 11.30
CA ALA A 280 -9.87 6.75 10.13
C ALA A 280 -9.36 7.32 8.80
N GLU A 281 -8.90 8.57 8.79
CA GLU A 281 -8.39 9.25 7.60
C GLU A 281 -7.11 8.62 7.06
N GLU A 282 -6.19 8.28 7.97
CA GLU A 282 -4.95 7.57 7.64
C GLU A 282 -5.26 6.15 7.16
N ARG A 283 -6.24 5.49 7.80
CA ARG A 283 -6.69 4.14 7.40
C ARG A 283 -7.36 4.13 6.02
N ARG A 284 -8.08 5.21 5.63
CA ARG A 284 -8.81 5.31 4.34
C ARG A 284 -7.90 5.05 3.13
N GLY A 285 -6.67 5.55 3.16
CA GLY A 285 -5.71 5.41 2.06
C GLY A 285 -5.30 3.97 1.74
N PHE A 286 -5.52 3.05 2.69
CA PHE A 286 -5.11 1.65 2.62
C PHE A 286 -6.29 0.67 2.72
N GLN A 287 -7.54 1.16 2.72
CA GLN A 287 -8.73 0.31 2.82
C GLN A 287 -8.82 -0.77 1.74
N LYS A 288 -8.39 -0.44 0.51
CA LYS A 288 -8.35 -1.39 -0.61
C LYS A 288 -7.34 -2.52 -0.38
N ALA A 289 -6.17 -2.20 0.19
CA ALA A 289 -5.17 -3.19 0.58
C ALA A 289 -5.65 -4.02 1.80
N ALA A 290 -6.25 -3.37 2.79
CA ALA A 290 -6.83 -4.01 3.98
C ALA A 290 -7.93 -5.03 3.63
N ALA A 291 -8.63 -4.86 2.50
CA ALA A 291 -9.65 -5.79 2.05
C ALA A 291 -9.09 -7.19 1.71
N VAL A 292 -7.78 -7.34 1.47
CA VAL A 292 -7.11 -8.63 1.18
C VAL A 292 -7.18 -9.60 2.37
N LEU A 293 -7.30 -9.09 3.60
CA LEU A 293 -7.44 -9.94 4.80
C LEU A 293 -8.85 -10.54 4.96
N LYS A 294 -9.84 -10.13 4.17
CA LYS A 294 -11.21 -10.62 4.31
C LYS A 294 -11.39 -11.89 3.46
N PRO A 295 -11.55 -13.08 4.09
CA PRO A 295 -11.62 -14.36 3.36
C PRO A 295 -12.84 -14.48 2.43
N ALA A 296 -13.88 -13.67 2.63
CA ALA A 296 -15.11 -13.72 1.84
C ALA A 296 -14.99 -13.13 0.41
N LYS A 297 -13.81 -12.70 -0.05
CA LYS A 297 -13.61 -12.04 -1.35
C LYS A 297 -12.32 -12.46 -2.07
N GLU A 298 -11.96 -13.74 -2.02
CA GLU A 298 -10.75 -14.23 -2.71
C GLU A 298 -10.81 -14.17 -4.24
N GLU A 299 -12.00 -14.04 -4.86
CA GLU A 299 -12.09 -14.05 -6.33
C GLU A 299 -12.68 -12.79 -6.99
N VAL A 300 -13.44 -11.94 -6.27
CA VAL A 300 -14.41 -11.08 -6.99
C VAL A 300 -14.08 -9.58 -7.03
N LEU A 301 -13.19 -9.01 -6.19
CA LEU A 301 -13.03 -7.54 -6.14
C LEU A 301 -11.61 -7.06 -5.78
N LEU A 302 -10.56 -7.66 -6.33
CA LEU A 302 -9.28 -6.95 -6.39
C LEU A 302 -9.48 -5.81 -7.40
N SER A 303 -9.82 -4.63 -6.89
CA SER A 303 -9.96 -3.43 -7.71
C SER A 303 -8.66 -3.18 -8.48
N SER A 304 -8.79 -2.56 -9.66
CA SER A 304 -7.65 -2.25 -10.52
C SER A 304 -6.49 -1.63 -9.74
N GLY A 305 -5.29 -2.18 -9.95
CA GLY A 305 -4.03 -1.73 -9.39
C GLY A 305 -3.77 -2.07 -7.92
N VAL A 306 -4.63 -2.82 -7.23
CA VAL A 306 -4.41 -3.18 -5.80
C VAL A 306 -3.14 -4.02 -5.61
N LEU A 307 -2.84 -4.92 -6.54
CA LEU A 307 -1.62 -5.74 -6.52
C LEU A 307 -0.47 -5.12 -7.33
N SER A 308 -0.55 -3.82 -7.63
CA SER A 308 0.58 -3.11 -8.23
C SER A 308 1.76 -3.05 -7.28
N MET A 309 2.97 -3.12 -7.84
CA MET A 309 4.18 -3.03 -7.02
C MET A 309 4.26 -1.72 -6.25
N ALA A 310 3.74 -0.62 -6.81
CA ALA A 310 3.66 0.66 -6.12
C ALA A 310 2.74 0.60 -4.88
N SER A 311 1.61 -0.10 -4.97
CA SER A 311 0.67 -0.23 -3.84
C SER A 311 1.22 -1.10 -2.71
N ILE A 312 1.92 -2.19 -3.07
CA ILE A 312 2.59 -3.07 -2.10
C ILE A 312 3.69 -2.29 -1.38
N LYS A 313 4.61 -1.66 -2.12
CA LYS A 313 5.69 -0.85 -1.54
C LYS A 313 5.16 0.24 -0.63
N LYS A 314 4.12 0.97 -1.05
CA LYS A 314 3.47 1.99 -0.23
C LYS A 314 2.95 1.43 1.10
N THR A 315 2.43 0.20 1.09
CA THR A 315 1.93 -0.47 2.30
C THR A 315 3.08 -0.88 3.22
N GLU A 316 4.16 -1.44 2.66
CA GLU A 316 5.38 -1.78 3.41
C GLU A 316 6.05 -0.55 4.04
N GLU A 317 6.18 0.53 3.28
CA GLU A 317 6.72 1.81 3.75
C GLU A 317 5.89 2.40 4.91
N GLU A 318 4.55 2.24 4.85
CA GLU A 318 3.66 2.69 5.92
C GLU A 318 3.81 1.83 7.19
N VAL A 319 3.95 0.52 7.06
CA VAL A 319 4.27 -0.38 8.19
C VAL A 319 5.58 0.04 8.83
N GLU A 320 6.61 0.31 8.03
CA GLU A 320 7.91 0.74 8.53
C GLU A 320 7.83 2.12 9.22
N ARG A 321 7.10 3.06 8.63
CA ARG A 321 6.84 4.38 9.21
C ARG A 321 6.14 4.28 10.56
N LEU A 322 5.08 3.47 10.66
CA LEU A 322 4.34 3.25 11.90
C LEU A 322 5.17 2.51 12.95
N THR A 323 6.01 1.57 12.54
CA THR A 323 6.95 0.87 13.42
C THR A 323 7.96 1.83 14.03
N ARG A 324 8.56 2.72 13.21
CA ARG A 324 9.44 3.79 13.70
C ARG A 324 8.71 4.75 14.63
N LEU A 325 7.47 5.13 14.29
CA LEU A 325 6.66 6.01 15.14
C LEU A 325 6.35 5.36 16.49
N LYS A 326 6.00 4.07 16.52
CA LYS A 326 5.80 3.30 17.75
C LYS A 326 7.06 3.27 18.60
N ALA A 327 8.23 3.00 18.00
CA ALA A 327 9.50 3.01 18.71
C ALA A 327 9.83 4.40 19.29
N GLY A 328 9.59 5.47 18.52
CA GLY A 328 9.76 6.86 18.96
C GLY A 328 8.85 7.22 20.13
N ARG A 329 7.55 6.92 20.05
CA ARG A 329 6.60 7.16 21.17
C ARG A 329 6.98 6.34 22.40
N MET A 330 7.41 5.10 22.22
CA MET A 330 7.84 4.26 23.32
C MET A 330 9.08 4.82 24.02
N LYS A 331 10.06 5.33 23.27
CA LYS A 331 11.23 6.04 23.80
C LYS A 331 10.82 7.30 24.58
N GLU A 332 9.90 8.09 24.04
CA GLU A 332 9.34 9.27 24.72
C GLU A 332 8.67 8.90 26.06
N LEU A 333 7.86 7.85 26.08
CA LEU A 333 7.19 7.37 27.29
C LEU A 333 8.20 6.92 28.36
N VAL A 334 9.26 6.19 27.97
CA VAL A 334 10.35 5.82 28.88
C VAL A 334 10.98 7.05 29.51
N LEU A 335 11.32 8.07 28.69
CA LEU A 335 11.93 9.30 29.17
C LEU A 335 10.99 10.08 30.10
N LYS A 336 9.70 10.14 29.79
CA LYS A 336 8.70 10.77 30.67
C LYS A 336 8.60 10.06 32.02
N ARG A 337 8.65 8.73 32.05
CA ARG A 337 8.67 7.94 33.29
C ARG A 337 9.97 8.14 34.07
N ARG A 338 11.13 8.17 33.40
CA ARG A 338 12.41 8.54 34.03
C ARG A 338 12.35 9.92 34.68
N LEU A 339 11.80 10.91 33.99
CA LEU A 339 11.64 12.25 34.53
C LEU A 339 10.68 12.30 35.73
N GLU A 340 9.59 11.52 35.72
CA GLU A 340 8.70 11.37 36.88
C GLU A 340 9.47 10.84 38.10
N LEU A 341 10.28 9.78 37.92
CA LEU A 341 11.14 9.22 38.97
C LEU A 341 12.09 10.28 39.53
N GLU A 342 12.82 10.99 38.67
CA GLU A 342 13.76 12.03 39.07
C GLU A 342 13.08 13.19 39.81
N ASN A 343 11.88 13.58 39.38
CA ASN A 343 11.09 14.61 40.07
C ASN A 343 10.69 14.17 41.48
N ILE A 344 10.31 12.91 41.66
CA ILE A 344 10.00 12.35 42.98
C ILE A 344 11.26 12.35 43.87
N CYS A 345 12.41 11.89 43.36
CA CYS A 345 13.68 11.90 44.08
C CYS A 345 14.10 13.32 44.50
N ARG A 346 14.04 14.28 43.57
CA ARG A 346 14.33 15.70 43.85
C ARG A 346 13.40 16.29 44.89
N SER A 347 12.10 15.98 44.84
CA SER A 347 11.13 16.44 45.85
C SER A 347 11.43 15.95 47.27
N MET A 348 12.18 14.85 47.39
CA MET A 348 12.60 14.24 48.65
C MET A 348 14.01 14.65 49.09
N HIS A 349 14.68 15.52 48.33
CA HIS A 349 16.09 15.88 48.54
C HIS A 349 17.02 14.65 48.53
N VAL A 350 16.71 13.70 47.64
CA VAL A 350 17.54 12.53 47.35
C VAL A 350 18.19 12.71 45.99
N GLU A 351 19.50 12.54 45.93
CA GLU A 351 20.23 12.53 44.67
C GLU A 351 19.75 11.36 43.79
N PRO A 352 19.27 11.63 42.57
CA PRO A 352 18.96 10.58 41.60
C PRO A 352 20.22 9.75 41.32
N ASP A 353 20.05 8.44 41.20
CA ASP A 353 21.17 7.55 40.84
C ASP A 353 21.72 7.94 39.46
N ALA A 354 23.03 7.88 39.26
CA ALA A 354 23.67 8.13 37.97
C ALA A 354 23.16 7.18 36.87
N SER A 355 22.49 6.08 37.23
CA SER A 355 21.80 5.19 36.29
C SER A 355 20.48 5.76 35.72
N THR A 356 19.89 6.81 36.31
CA THR A 356 18.62 7.41 35.85
C THR A 356 18.78 8.39 34.69
N VAL A 357 20.02 8.75 34.37
CA VAL A 357 20.39 9.72 33.34
C VAL A 357 19.73 9.36 31.99
N PRO A 358 18.97 10.30 31.37
CA PRO A 358 18.23 10.06 30.12
C PRO A 358 19.09 9.44 29.01
N GLU A 359 20.32 9.88 28.86
CA GLU A 359 21.27 9.45 27.82
C GLU A 359 21.57 7.95 27.89
N LYS A 360 21.61 7.37 29.10
CA LYS A 360 21.81 5.93 29.29
C LYS A 360 20.59 5.13 28.84
N SER A 361 19.39 5.60 29.17
CA SER A 361 18.14 4.96 28.72
C SER A 361 18.00 5.05 27.21
N ILE A 362 18.37 6.19 26.62
CA ILE A 362 18.40 6.38 25.15
C ILE A 362 19.37 5.39 24.50
N ALA A 363 20.61 5.30 24.99
CA ALA A 363 21.61 4.39 24.44
C ALA A 363 21.18 2.91 24.53
N LEU A 364 20.56 2.49 25.64
CA LEU A 364 20.04 1.13 25.81
C LEU A 364 18.91 0.79 24.84
N ILE A 365 18.04 1.76 24.53
CA ILE A 365 16.95 1.60 23.56
C ILE A 365 17.49 1.57 22.13
N ASP A 366 18.35 2.52 21.77
CA ASP A 366 18.87 2.66 20.41
C ASP A 366 19.83 1.53 20.03
N SER A 367 20.53 0.93 21.00
CA SER A 367 21.36 -0.26 20.79
C SER A 367 20.57 -1.57 20.66
N GLY A 368 19.25 -1.54 20.91
CA GLY A 368 18.39 -2.73 20.88
C GLY A 368 18.71 -3.75 21.99
N LEU A 369 19.53 -3.37 22.99
CA LEU A 369 19.94 -4.27 24.07
C LEU A 369 18.80 -4.56 25.05
N VAL A 370 17.81 -3.67 25.14
CA VAL A 370 16.69 -3.77 26.09
C VAL A 370 15.37 -3.48 25.39
N ASN A 371 14.35 -4.31 25.69
CA ASN A 371 12.98 -4.06 25.27
C ASN A 371 12.41 -2.82 26.01
N PRO A 372 11.94 -1.78 25.30
CA PRO A 372 11.45 -0.58 25.96
C PRO A 372 10.26 -0.81 26.91
N SER A 373 9.43 -1.82 26.64
CA SER A 373 8.31 -2.20 27.52
C SER A 373 8.79 -2.74 28.87
N GLU A 374 9.82 -3.59 28.87
CA GLU A 374 10.43 -4.14 30.10
C GLU A 374 11.16 -3.04 30.87
N LEU A 375 11.85 -2.15 30.14
CA LEU A 375 12.51 -0.99 30.72
C LEU A 375 11.49 -0.06 31.42
N MET A 376 10.34 0.21 30.80
CA MET A 376 9.27 0.98 31.43
C MET A 376 8.75 0.31 32.69
N ALA A 377 8.49 -1.01 32.67
CA ALA A 377 8.01 -1.73 33.85
C ALA A 377 9.01 -1.62 35.02
N SER A 378 10.31 -1.77 34.74
CA SER A 378 11.38 -1.57 35.72
C SER A 378 11.41 -0.14 36.27
N ILE A 379 11.17 0.87 35.44
CA ILE A 379 11.07 2.27 35.90
C ILE A 379 9.83 2.47 36.77
N ASP A 380 8.69 1.89 36.39
CA ASP A 380 7.46 1.98 37.18
C ASP A 380 7.65 1.35 38.57
N ASP A 381 8.39 0.24 38.67
CA ASP A 381 8.78 -0.34 39.97
C ASP A 381 9.68 0.59 40.78
N GLN A 382 10.62 1.27 40.13
CA GLN A 382 11.47 2.27 40.78
C GLN A 382 10.64 3.48 41.26
N ILE A 383 9.67 3.92 40.46
CA ILE A 383 8.73 4.99 40.83
C ILE A 383 7.89 4.56 42.04
N ALA A 384 7.38 3.33 42.05
CA ALA A 384 6.61 2.81 43.18
C ALA A 384 7.44 2.82 44.48
N LYS A 385 8.68 2.34 44.42
CA LYS A 385 9.63 2.37 45.56
C LYS A 385 9.94 3.81 45.99
N ALA A 386 10.17 4.72 45.04
CA ALA A 386 10.44 6.12 45.33
C ALA A 386 9.21 6.81 45.98
N LYS A 387 7.99 6.50 45.54
CA LYS A 387 6.74 7.00 46.14
C LYS A 387 6.54 6.48 47.57
N GLU A 388 6.86 5.22 47.83
CA GLU A 388 6.84 4.67 49.19
C GLU A 388 7.87 5.37 50.09
N GLU A 389 9.09 5.58 49.59
CA GLU A 389 10.13 6.28 50.31
C GLU A 389 9.76 7.76 50.56
N HIS A 390 9.15 8.43 49.58
CA HIS A 390 8.58 9.77 49.71
C HIS A 390 7.60 9.84 50.89
N GLN A 391 6.65 8.91 50.92
CA GLN A 391 5.64 8.84 51.97
C GLN A 391 6.27 8.60 53.35
N SER A 392 7.32 7.78 53.42
CA SER A 392 8.07 7.54 54.66
C SER A 392 8.84 8.76 55.15
N ARG A 393 9.38 9.57 54.24
CA ARG A 393 10.15 10.79 54.55
C ARG A 393 9.26 11.97 54.92
N LYS A 394 7.96 11.91 54.62
CA LYS A 394 7.03 13.04 54.72
C LYS A 394 7.04 13.75 56.08
N ASP A 395 6.96 13.02 57.19
CA ASP A 395 6.97 13.62 58.54
C ASP A 395 8.30 14.35 58.83
N ILE A 396 9.43 13.75 58.43
CA ILE A 396 10.75 14.37 58.60
C ILE A 396 10.85 15.62 57.72
N MET A 397 10.44 15.55 56.46
CA MET A 397 10.43 16.70 55.54
C MET A 397 9.58 17.87 56.06
N GLU A 398 8.39 17.59 56.60
CA GLU A 398 7.56 18.62 57.22
C GLU A 398 8.25 19.28 58.44
N LYS A 399 9.01 18.50 59.23
CA LYS A 399 9.79 19.02 60.35
C LYS A 399 11.03 19.81 59.89
N ILE A 400 11.71 19.38 58.83
CA ILE A 400 12.80 20.15 58.19
C ILE A 400 12.28 21.51 57.75
N ASN A 401 11.13 21.56 57.05
CA ASN A 401 10.53 22.82 56.63
C ASN A 401 10.21 23.75 57.81
N LYS A 402 9.68 23.19 58.92
CA LYS A 402 9.44 23.97 60.15
C LYS A 402 10.74 24.52 60.75
N TRP A 403 11.82 23.73 60.73
CA TRP A 403 13.13 24.16 61.20
C TRP A 403 13.73 25.25 60.30
N LEU A 404 13.71 25.07 58.97
CA LEU A 404 14.20 26.06 58.00
C LEU A 404 13.47 27.40 58.14
N LEU A 405 12.13 27.39 58.25
CA LEU A 405 11.34 28.60 58.49
C LEU A 405 11.70 29.29 59.82
N ALA A 406 11.99 28.52 60.87
CA ALA A 406 12.43 29.09 62.15
C ALA A 406 13.82 29.74 62.03
N CYS A 407 14.74 29.12 61.29
CA CYS A 407 16.05 29.67 60.99
C CYS A 407 15.98 30.93 60.10
N GLU A 408 15.05 30.99 59.16
CA GLU A 408 14.78 32.20 58.36
C GLU A 408 14.28 33.34 59.23
N GLU A 409 13.38 33.06 60.17
CA GLU A 409 12.90 34.08 61.12
C GLU A 409 14.00 34.52 62.12
N GLU A 410 14.95 33.64 62.46
CA GLU A 410 16.16 33.99 63.22
C GLU A 410 17.04 34.99 62.46
N LYS A 411 17.35 34.69 61.19
CA LYS A 411 18.11 35.60 60.32
C LYS A 411 17.42 36.95 60.16
N TRP A 412 16.11 36.94 59.89
CA TRP A 412 15.32 38.15 59.77
C TRP A 412 15.38 39.01 61.05
N LEU A 413 15.30 38.38 62.23
CA LEU A 413 15.39 39.09 63.49
C LEU A 413 16.80 39.69 63.72
N ASP A 414 17.86 38.95 63.38
CA ASP A 414 19.23 39.45 63.48
C ASP A 414 19.46 40.65 62.56
N ASP A 415 18.99 40.61 61.31
CA ASP A 415 19.04 41.75 60.38
C ASP A 415 18.25 42.96 60.95
N HIS A 416 17.04 42.71 61.44
CA HIS A 416 16.22 43.74 62.09
C HIS A 416 16.83 44.28 63.40
N ASN A 417 17.70 43.52 64.07
CA ASN A 417 18.39 43.99 65.27
C ASN A 417 19.55 44.96 64.94
N VAL A 418 20.08 44.91 63.73
CA VAL A 418 21.17 45.78 63.24
C VAL A 418 20.62 47.06 62.59
N ASP A 419 19.38 47.05 62.11
CA ASP A 419 18.74 48.21 61.47
C ASP A 419 18.63 49.43 62.40
N GLU A 420 19.22 50.56 61.98
CA GLU A 420 19.19 51.84 62.72
C GLU A 420 17.78 52.44 62.77
N ASN A 421 16.93 52.16 61.77
CA ASN A 421 15.57 52.69 61.66
C ASN A 421 14.50 51.84 62.37
N ARG A 422 14.94 50.85 63.15
CA ARG A 422 14.10 49.90 63.89
C ARG A 422 13.03 50.56 64.78
N PHE A 423 13.36 51.70 65.40
CA PHE A 423 12.48 52.42 66.32
C PHE A 423 11.81 53.64 65.69
N SER A 424 11.76 53.71 64.35
CA SER A 424 11.04 54.76 63.64
C SER A 424 9.56 54.82 64.08
N THR A 425 9.01 56.03 64.18
CA THR A 425 7.67 56.27 64.74
C THR A 425 6.55 56.01 63.72
N GLY A 426 6.56 54.84 63.08
CA GLY A 426 5.63 54.45 62.02
C GLY A 426 4.78 53.21 62.34
N ARG A 427 3.62 53.09 61.69
CA ARG A 427 2.74 51.90 61.81
C ARG A 427 3.50 50.59 61.47
N THR A 428 4.39 50.65 60.47
CA THR A 428 5.23 49.53 60.03
C THR A 428 6.24 49.11 61.11
N ALA A 429 6.90 50.05 61.77
CA ALA A 429 7.85 49.76 62.86
C ALA A 429 7.17 49.08 64.05
N ARG A 430 5.94 49.49 64.41
CA ARG A 430 5.15 48.80 65.45
C ARG A 430 4.78 47.36 65.05
N MET A 431 4.50 47.11 63.78
CA MET A 431 4.23 45.76 63.28
C MET A 431 5.50 44.90 63.25
N ASN A 432 6.63 45.46 62.83
CA ASN A 432 7.94 44.79 62.85
C ASN A 432 8.37 44.48 64.28
N LEU A 433 8.10 45.37 65.25
CA LEU A 433 8.37 45.08 66.67
C LEU A 433 7.51 43.91 67.18
N LYS A 434 6.23 43.83 66.79
CA LYS A 434 5.37 42.68 67.10
C LYS A 434 5.87 41.40 66.43
N ARG A 435 6.35 41.47 65.18
CA ARG A 435 6.96 40.33 64.49
C ARG A 435 8.25 39.90 65.19
N ALA A 436 9.11 40.84 65.58
CA ALA A 436 10.34 40.58 66.31
C ALA A 436 10.11 39.89 67.66
N GLU A 437 9.04 40.25 68.37
CA GLU A 437 8.68 39.54 69.60
C GLU A 437 8.21 38.10 69.34
N LYS A 438 7.41 37.89 68.28
CA LYS A 438 7.04 36.54 67.83
C LYS A 438 8.25 35.73 67.36
N ALA A 439 9.18 36.36 66.64
CA ALA A 439 10.44 35.77 66.18
C ALA A 439 11.27 35.27 67.37
N ARG A 440 11.42 36.07 68.43
CA ARG A 440 12.13 35.66 69.66
C ARG A 440 11.55 34.39 70.26
N VAL A 441 10.22 34.29 70.33
CA VAL A 441 9.54 33.08 70.84
C VAL A 441 9.82 31.87 69.95
N ILE A 442 9.86 32.05 68.62
CA ILE A 442 10.21 30.99 67.66
C ILE A 442 11.66 30.56 67.85
N ILE A 443 12.59 31.51 67.99
CA ILE A 443 14.04 31.26 68.16
C ILE A 443 14.32 30.50 69.46
N MET A 444 13.64 30.86 70.55
CA MET A 444 13.71 30.12 71.82
C MET A 444 13.28 28.66 71.67
N LYS A 445 12.40 28.36 70.72
CA LYS A 445 11.94 26.99 70.43
C LYS A 445 12.83 26.23 69.46
N ILE A 446 13.76 26.89 68.75
CA ILE A 446 14.64 26.23 67.77
C ILE A 446 15.41 25.04 68.36
N PRO A 447 16.00 25.09 69.58
CA PRO A 447 16.70 23.93 70.15
C PRO A 447 15.78 22.72 70.29
N ALA A 448 14.55 22.94 70.77
CA ALA A 448 13.55 21.88 70.91
C ALA A 448 13.09 21.33 69.55
N ILE A 449 12.97 22.18 68.53
CA ILE A 449 12.66 21.77 67.15
C ILE A 449 13.79 20.89 66.58
N VAL A 450 15.05 21.30 66.80
CA VAL A 450 16.24 20.56 66.34
C VAL A 450 16.36 19.21 67.05
N ASP A 451 16.22 19.16 68.38
CA ASP A 451 16.26 17.90 69.14
C ASP A 451 15.11 16.95 68.75
N ASN A 452 13.91 17.50 68.49
CA ASN A 452 12.77 16.71 67.99
C ASN A 452 13.01 16.16 66.57
N LEU A 453 13.61 16.96 65.69
CA LEU A 453 13.94 16.54 64.34
C LEU A 453 15.06 15.48 64.35
N MET A 454 16.10 15.65 65.15
CA MET A 454 17.18 14.65 65.30
C MET A 454 16.64 13.31 65.82
N SER A 455 15.83 13.31 66.88
CA SER A 455 15.25 12.08 67.43
C SER A 455 14.34 11.35 66.43
N ARG A 456 13.50 12.07 65.69
CA ARG A 456 12.65 11.50 64.64
C ARG A 456 13.46 10.95 63.47
N THR A 457 14.53 11.65 63.08
CA THR A 457 15.45 11.19 62.04
C THR A 457 16.16 9.91 62.46
N LEU A 458 16.69 9.85 63.69
CA LEU A 458 17.35 8.64 64.22
C LEU A 458 16.40 7.45 64.33
N ALA A 459 15.13 7.68 64.71
CA ALA A 459 14.11 6.64 64.73
C ALA A 459 13.87 6.07 63.32
N TRP A 460 13.75 6.94 62.31
CA TRP A 460 13.61 6.53 60.91
C TRP A 460 14.86 5.80 60.38
N GLU A 461 16.07 6.27 60.72
CA GLU A 461 17.32 5.59 60.34
C GLU A 461 17.40 4.18 60.94
N SER A 462 16.93 4.02 62.17
CA SER A 462 16.90 2.72 62.86
C SER A 462 15.86 1.77 62.25
N GLU A 463 14.68 2.27 61.89
CA GLU A 463 13.62 1.50 61.23
C GLU A 463 14.04 1.05 59.82
N ARG A 464 14.61 1.96 59.03
CA ARG A 464 14.96 1.73 57.61
C ARG A 464 16.36 1.13 57.43
N LYS A 465 17.16 1.05 58.50
CA LYS A 465 18.56 0.58 58.50
C LYS A 465 19.45 1.30 57.47
N LYS A 466 19.16 2.57 57.19
CA LYS A 466 19.94 3.42 56.29
C LYS A 466 20.00 4.86 56.81
N PRO A 467 21.10 5.60 56.55
CA PRO A 467 21.20 7.00 56.95
C PRO A 467 20.18 7.85 56.20
N PHE A 468 19.62 8.85 56.89
CA PHE A 468 18.75 9.83 56.26
C PHE A 468 19.62 10.89 55.61
N LEU A 469 19.69 10.83 54.28
CA LEU A 469 20.36 11.83 53.47
C LEU A 469 19.38 12.93 53.05
N TYR A 470 19.85 14.17 53.11
CA TYR A 470 19.23 15.39 52.63
C TYR A 470 20.26 16.14 51.77
N ASP A 471 20.01 16.29 50.48
CA ASP A 471 20.94 16.88 49.50
C ASP A 471 22.35 16.25 49.56
N GLY A 472 22.40 14.93 49.75
CA GLY A 472 23.64 14.14 49.85
C GLY A 472 24.33 14.15 51.22
N ALA A 473 23.91 14.98 52.18
CA ALA A 473 24.46 15.02 53.54
C ALA A 473 23.57 14.28 54.54
N ARG A 474 24.16 13.64 55.56
CA ARG A 474 23.39 13.02 56.64
C ARG A 474 22.73 14.10 57.51
N LEU A 475 21.40 14.11 57.57
CA LEU A 475 20.63 15.18 58.24
C LEU A 475 21.01 15.37 59.71
N VAL A 476 21.25 14.28 60.45
CA VAL A 476 21.66 14.35 61.86
C VAL A 476 23.00 15.10 62.02
N ALA A 477 23.95 14.90 61.11
CA ALA A 477 25.23 15.61 61.15
C ALA A 477 25.05 17.12 60.92
N VAL A 478 24.19 17.50 59.97
CA VAL A 478 23.86 18.91 59.69
C VAL A 478 23.21 19.57 60.90
N LEU A 479 22.31 18.87 61.59
CA LEU A 479 21.62 19.39 62.78
C LEU A 479 22.55 19.53 63.99
N GLU A 480 23.46 18.58 64.18
CA GLU A 480 24.48 18.64 65.23
C GLU A 480 25.45 19.80 64.98
N GLU A 481 25.91 19.97 63.74
CA GLU A 481 26.74 21.11 63.36
C GLU A 481 26.02 22.44 63.59
N HIS A 482 24.74 22.54 63.22
CA HIS A 482 23.92 23.71 63.49
C HIS A 482 23.80 24.00 64.99
N LYS A 483 23.58 22.98 65.83
CA LYS A 483 23.53 23.10 67.30
C LYS A 483 24.85 23.63 67.86
N GLN A 484 25.98 23.11 67.38
CA GLN A 484 27.30 23.58 67.79
C GLN A 484 27.59 25.01 67.30
N ALA A 485 27.20 25.35 66.07
CA ALA A 485 27.36 26.69 65.52
C ALA A 485 26.60 27.74 66.35
N ARG A 486 25.38 27.42 66.78
CA ARG A 486 24.58 28.25 67.68
C ARG A 486 25.26 28.49 69.04
N LEU A 487 25.81 27.44 69.65
CA LEU A 487 26.55 27.58 70.91
C LEU A 487 27.78 28.49 70.76
N ARG A 488 28.55 28.34 69.67
CA ARG A 488 29.68 29.23 69.37
C ARG A 488 29.21 30.68 69.21
N GLN A 489 28.11 30.91 68.49
CA GLN A 489 27.54 32.25 68.30
C GLN A 489 27.07 32.86 69.62
N GLU A 490 26.43 32.09 70.50
CA GLU A 490 26.01 32.55 71.82
C GLU A 490 27.21 32.90 72.72
N GLU A 491 28.26 32.08 72.70
CA GLU A 491 29.52 32.34 73.40
C GLU A 491 30.23 33.59 72.89
N GLU A 492 30.29 33.79 71.57
CA GLU A 492 30.85 35.00 70.96
C GLU A 492 30.03 36.24 71.35
N ARG A 493 28.69 36.16 71.32
CA ARG A 493 27.80 37.23 71.79
C ARG A 493 28.03 37.51 73.29
N ARG A 494 28.27 36.48 74.10
CA ARG A 494 28.60 36.61 75.53
C ARG A 494 29.95 37.31 75.71
N ARG A 495 31.00 36.87 75.01
CA ARG A 495 32.34 37.49 75.03
C ARG A 495 32.28 38.95 74.59
N LEU A 496 31.54 39.27 73.53
CA LEU A 496 31.35 40.65 73.06
C LEU A 496 30.62 41.51 74.10
N ARG A 497 29.63 40.96 74.82
CA ARG A 497 28.97 41.65 75.94
C ARG A 497 29.93 41.86 77.10
N GLU A 498 30.76 40.88 77.44
CA GLU A 498 31.79 40.99 78.48
C GLU A 498 32.86 42.02 78.10
N GLN A 499 33.32 42.04 76.85
CA GLN A 499 34.25 43.04 76.32
C GLN A 499 33.63 44.45 76.29
N LYS A 500 32.35 44.57 75.91
CA LYS A 500 31.60 45.84 76.01
C LYS A 500 31.49 46.31 77.46
N LYS A 501 31.20 45.42 78.42
CA LYS A 501 31.16 45.72 79.85
C LYS A 501 32.53 46.19 80.38
N LEU A 502 33.61 45.55 79.96
CA LEU A 502 34.97 45.97 80.32
C LEU A 502 35.29 47.35 79.72
N ARG A 503 34.96 47.58 78.45
CA ARG A 503 35.16 48.88 77.79
C ARG A 503 34.36 49.99 78.46
N THR A 504 33.12 49.72 78.89
CA THR A 504 32.33 50.69 79.66
C THR A 504 32.93 50.96 81.04
N LEU A 505 33.46 49.94 81.73
CA LEU A 505 34.13 50.10 83.02
C LEU A 505 35.46 50.86 82.91
N PHE A 506 36.21 50.69 81.82
CA PHE A 506 37.41 51.48 81.52
C PHE A 506 37.04 52.94 81.16
N SER A 507 36.00 53.15 80.34
CA SER A 507 35.47 54.48 80.06
C SER A 507 34.97 55.19 81.32
N GLU A 508 34.32 54.47 82.25
CA GLU A 508 33.84 55.00 83.54
C GLU A 508 35.00 55.36 84.49
N LYS A 509 36.08 54.56 84.49
CA LYS A 509 37.33 54.87 85.21
C LYS A 509 38.09 56.05 84.62
N GLU A 510 38.05 56.27 83.31
CA GLU A 510 38.66 57.43 82.66
C GLU A 510 37.83 58.72 82.83
N THR A 511 36.50 58.61 82.99
CA THR A 511 35.61 59.76 83.26
C THR A 511 35.57 60.24 84.73
N MET A 512 36.51 59.80 85.59
CA MET A 512 36.65 60.29 86.96
C MET A 512 37.97 61.08 87.18
N PRO A 513 37.97 62.41 87.00
CA PRO A 513 39.00 63.28 87.56
C PRO A 513 38.85 63.40 89.08
N ARG A 514 39.96 63.09 89.77
CA ARG A 514 40.24 63.26 91.21
C ARG A 514 39.40 64.34 91.92
N LEU A 515 38.77 63.99 93.05
CA LEU A 515 38.68 64.87 94.22
C LEU A 515 38.63 64.03 95.51
N LYS A 516 39.45 64.46 96.48
CA LYS A 516 39.83 63.77 97.72
C LYS A 516 38.67 63.66 98.72
N ARG A 517 38.67 62.55 99.48
CA ARG A 517 37.95 62.32 100.76
C ARG A 517 38.06 63.52 101.71
N PRO A 518 37.07 63.66 102.61
CA PRO A 518 37.43 63.63 104.03
C PRO A 518 36.44 62.80 104.87
N SER A 519 36.98 62.12 105.88
CA SER A 519 36.25 61.65 107.06
C SER A 519 36.84 62.39 108.27
N GLY A 520 35.97 62.90 109.13
CA GLY A 520 36.25 64.03 110.01
C GLY A 520 36.90 63.71 111.35
N SER A 521 37.05 64.74 112.18
CA SER A 521 36.87 64.68 113.63
C SER A 521 36.92 66.08 114.26
N GLY A 522 35.99 66.38 115.16
CA GLY A 522 36.30 67.12 116.39
C GLY A 522 35.74 68.54 116.57
N GLY A 523 34.61 68.64 117.29
CA GLY A 523 34.51 69.53 118.46
C GLY A 523 33.82 70.90 118.31
N GLY A 524 32.91 71.19 119.25
CA GLY A 524 32.60 72.54 119.72
C GLY A 524 31.19 73.05 119.39
N GLY A 525 30.30 73.05 120.39
CA GLY A 525 28.92 73.53 120.26
C GLY A 525 28.76 75.04 120.45
N PHE A 526 27.60 75.56 120.06
CA PHE A 526 26.81 76.50 120.86
C PHE A 526 25.39 76.63 120.28
N SER A 527 24.45 76.82 121.19
CA SER A 527 23.01 77.00 121.03
C SER A 527 22.60 78.19 120.16
N ARG A 528 21.48 78.06 119.43
CA ARG A 528 20.29 78.95 119.48
C ARG A 528 19.16 78.41 118.60
N THR A 529 18.06 78.04 119.25
CA THR A 529 16.68 77.99 118.73
C THR A 529 16.18 79.41 118.37
N PRO A 530 15.07 79.63 117.61
CA PRO A 530 13.89 78.76 117.51
C PRO A 530 13.25 78.51 116.11
N GLU A 531 12.55 77.36 116.08
CA GLU A 531 11.35 76.93 115.33
C GLU A 531 10.29 78.02 114.97
N PRO A 532 9.17 77.71 114.27
CA PRO A 532 8.89 76.64 113.27
C PRO A 532 8.02 77.08 112.06
N GLY A 533 7.90 76.18 111.07
CA GLY A 533 6.83 76.19 110.08
C GLY A 533 6.20 74.80 109.95
N SER A 534 5.31 74.47 110.90
CA SER A 534 4.43 73.30 110.87
C SER A 534 3.38 73.45 109.76
N MET A 535 3.18 72.41 108.93
CA MET A 535 1.87 71.78 108.76
C MET A 535 2.02 70.36 108.23
N ASN A 536 1.25 69.49 108.86
CA ASN A 536 1.28 68.04 108.81
C ASN A 536 0.02 67.55 108.07
N ARG A 537 -0.01 66.23 107.78
CA ARG A 537 -1.17 65.36 107.44
C ARG A 537 -1.42 65.17 105.93
N LYS A 538 -1.74 63.97 105.42
CA LYS A 538 -2.18 62.72 106.08
C LYS A 538 -2.00 61.53 105.13
N ARG A 539 -1.69 60.39 105.74
CA ARG A 539 -1.69 59.01 105.23
C ARG A 539 -3.05 58.37 105.52
N VAL A 540 -3.62 57.56 104.61
CA VAL A 540 -4.45 56.35 104.84
C VAL A 540 -4.45 55.56 103.51
N ASP A 541 -3.89 54.37 103.33
CA ASP A 541 -4.16 52.99 103.82
C ASP A 541 -5.23 52.17 103.06
N ALA A 542 -5.01 50.85 103.10
CA ALA A 542 -5.46 49.73 102.28
C ALA A 542 -6.96 49.55 101.93
N GLY A 543 -7.21 48.77 100.86
CA GLY A 543 -8.52 48.19 100.54
C GLY A 543 -8.47 47.10 99.45
N ARG A 544 -8.86 45.89 99.83
CA ARG A 544 -8.87 44.61 99.09
C ARG A 544 -10.18 44.43 98.29
N LEU A 545 -10.15 43.62 97.22
CA LEU A 545 -11.12 42.57 96.80
C LEU A 545 -11.47 42.52 95.28
N THR A 546 -11.14 41.35 94.71
CA THR A 546 -11.86 40.46 93.76
C THR A 546 -13.11 40.93 93.01
N CYS A 547 -13.23 40.52 91.74
CA CYS A 547 -14.34 39.79 91.07
C CYS A 547 -14.08 39.78 89.54
N SER A 548 -13.91 38.63 88.88
CA SER A 548 -14.92 37.72 88.32
C SER A 548 -15.50 38.17 86.96
N ALA A 549 -15.48 37.23 86.02
CA ALA A 549 -15.94 37.29 84.63
C ALA A 549 -17.45 37.58 84.48
N PRO A 550 -17.91 37.76 83.23
CA PRO A 550 -18.94 36.85 82.77
C PRO A 550 -18.75 36.31 81.34
N SER A 551 -19.35 35.13 81.16
CA SER A 551 -19.68 34.45 79.90
C SER A 551 -21.17 34.61 79.61
N MET A 552 -21.57 34.45 78.34
CA MET A 552 -22.87 34.02 77.75
C MET A 552 -23.07 34.80 76.43
N ARG A 553 -22.97 34.18 75.25
CA ARG A 553 -23.89 33.30 74.50
C ARG A 553 -24.80 34.06 73.51
N SER A 554 -24.60 33.73 72.23
CA SER A 554 -25.58 33.51 71.14
C SER A 554 -26.62 34.57 70.79
N SER A 555 -26.60 35.05 69.53
CA SER A 555 -27.70 34.81 68.57
C SER A 555 -27.36 35.25 67.14
N SER A 556 -27.91 34.49 66.22
CA SER A 556 -27.91 34.52 64.76
C SER A 556 -28.66 35.70 64.12
N SER A 557 -28.24 36.08 62.91
CA SER A 557 -29.13 36.63 61.88
C SER A 557 -28.54 36.35 60.50
N GLY A 558 -29.23 35.51 59.72
CA GLY A 558 -28.97 35.32 58.31
C GLY A 558 -29.63 36.42 57.48
N SER A 559 -29.03 36.71 56.33
CA SER A 559 -29.67 37.45 55.24
C SER A 559 -29.25 36.81 53.93
N SER A 560 -30.22 36.19 53.27
CA SER A 560 -30.21 35.75 51.88
C SER A 560 -30.66 36.88 50.97
N CYS A 561 -29.95 37.12 49.87
CA CYS A 561 -30.54 37.69 48.66
C CYS A 561 -29.79 37.12 47.44
N GLY A 562 -30.54 36.52 46.51
CA GLY A 562 -30.03 36.00 45.25
C GLY A 562 -30.36 36.89 44.07
N GLY A 563 -29.77 36.56 42.91
CA GLY A 563 -30.43 36.61 41.61
C GLY A 563 -30.01 37.69 40.61
N GLY A 564 -29.46 37.22 39.47
CA GLY A 564 -29.43 37.90 38.15
C GLY A 564 -28.13 38.67 37.84
N GLY A 565 -27.50 38.62 36.66
CA GLY A 565 -27.80 38.04 35.35
C GLY A 565 -27.00 38.82 34.27
N GLY A 566 -26.51 38.13 33.21
CA GLY A 566 -25.95 38.69 31.95
C GLY A 566 -24.57 39.39 32.08
N GLY A 567 -23.62 39.37 31.14
CA GLY A 567 -23.57 38.97 29.73
C GLY A 567 -22.83 40.05 28.92
N ARG A 568 -21.73 39.67 28.21
CA ARG A 568 -21.00 40.42 27.14
C ARG A 568 -20.12 41.62 27.62
N SER A 569 -19.00 42.04 27.01
CA SER A 569 -18.16 41.68 25.85
C SER A 569 -16.91 42.59 25.82
N SER A 570 -15.80 42.10 25.26
CA SER A 570 -14.69 42.76 24.53
C SER A 570 -14.14 44.18 24.84
N ALA A 571 -12.79 44.19 24.89
CA ALA A 571 -11.82 45.03 24.15
C ALA A 571 -11.11 46.25 24.81
N GLU A 572 -9.78 46.22 24.61
CA GLU A 572 -8.77 47.30 24.43
C GLU A 572 -8.47 48.31 25.55
N LEU A 573 -7.23 48.26 26.08
CA LEU A 573 -6.08 49.15 25.83
C LEU A 573 -6.15 50.50 26.56
N ASP A 574 -5.28 50.69 27.56
CA ASP A 574 -4.14 51.60 27.36
C ASP A 574 -3.08 51.49 28.47
N ARG A 575 -1.86 51.87 28.09
CA ARG A 575 -0.61 51.94 28.86
C ARG A 575 -0.68 52.94 30.02
N PRO A 576 0.29 52.89 30.96
CA PRO A 576 1.33 53.91 30.88
C PRO A 576 2.77 53.41 31.14
N ARG A 577 3.66 54.36 30.83
CA ARG A 577 5.11 54.36 30.64
C ARG A 577 5.95 54.30 31.91
N SER A 578 7.18 53.81 31.70
CA SER A 578 8.49 54.30 32.17
C SER A 578 9.16 53.72 33.43
N SER A 579 10.30 53.10 33.13
CA SER A 579 11.64 53.31 33.72
C SER A 579 12.21 52.25 34.68
N ALA A 580 13.39 51.78 34.24
CA ALA A 580 14.60 51.45 35.00
C ALA A 580 14.79 50.05 35.61
N ALA A 581 15.97 49.51 35.25
CA ALA A 581 16.89 48.70 36.06
C ALA A 581 16.65 47.18 36.20
N GLY A 582 17.47 46.43 35.47
CA GLY A 582 18.31 45.36 36.03
C GLY A 582 17.61 44.18 36.70
N ALA A 583 17.17 43.20 35.91
CA ALA A 583 16.88 41.85 36.41
C ALA A 583 18.19 41.12 36.71
N GLY A 584 18.69 41.31 37.93
CA GLY A 584 19.75 40.50 38.55
C GLY A 584 19.32 40.16 39.98
N ARG A 585 19.66 38.94 40.41
CA ARG A 585 19.52 38.38 41.77
C ARG A 585 18.14 37.78 42.12
N CYS A 586 17.91 36.57 41.61
CA CYS A 586 17.11 35.54 42.31
C CYS A 586 17.90 34.22 42.49
N GLY A 587 19.23 34.30 42.47
CA GLY A 587 20.15 33.16 42.62
C GLY A 587 21.10 33.23 43.82
N GLU A 588 20.91 34.14 44.78
CA GLU A 588 21.92 34.45 45.80
C GLU A 588 21.59 34.02 47.24
N LEU A 589 20.40 33.48 47.53
CA LEU A 589 20.08 33.04 48.89
C LEU A 589 20.60 31.63 49.25
N LEU A 590 21.20 30.91 48.30
CA LEU A 590 21.93 29.65 48.53
C LEU A 590 23.43 29.71 48.19
N GLN A 591 23.95 30.86 47.74
CA GLN A 591 25.41 31.07 47.61
C GLN A 591 26.05 31.60 48.90
N GLY A 592 25.29 32.23 49.79
CA GLY A 592 25.80 32.72 51.09
C GLY A 592 26.22 31.63 52.07
N ALA A 593 25.77 30.39 51.88
CA ALA A 593 26.15 29.24 52.72
C ALA A 593 27.40 28.49 52.21
N ARG A 594 28.03 28.93 51.10
CA ARG A 594 29.28 28.33 50.57
C ARG A 594 30.57 28.90 51.21
N ARG A 595 30.49 29.67 52.30
CA ARG A 595 31.66 30.17 53.05
C ARG A 595 31.74 29.69 54.49
N LEU A 596 31.40 28.42 54.73
CA LEU A 596 32.04 27.67 55.81
C LEU A 596 32.74 26.48 55.15
N SER A 597 34.05 26.67 54.98
CA SER A 597 34.99 25.67 54.49
C SER A 597 35.01 24.47 55.43
N PHE A 598 34.53 23.32 54.95
CA PHE A 598 34.99 22.01 55.44
C PHE A 598 35.93 21.42 54.39
N ASN A 599 37.22 21.74 54.54
CA ASN A 599 38.28 21.06 53.81
C ASN A 599 38.43 19.63 54.36
N TYR A 600 38.13 18.63 53.53
CA TYR A 600 38.57 17.25 53.77
C TYR A 600 39.74 16.95 52.83
N VAL A 601 40.93 16.76 53.39
CA VAL A 601 42.11 16.28 52.67
C VAL A 601 41.99 14.76 52.52
N ALA A 602 41.85 14.27 51.29
CA ALA A 602 41.92 12.84 50.99
C ALA A 602 43.39 12.42 50.81
N VAL A 603 43.87 11.52 51.66
CA VAL A 603 45.13 10.79 51.50
C VAL A 603 44.92 9.68 50.46
N ALA A 604 45.62 9.76 49.33
CA ALA A 604 45.64 8.70 48.32
C ALA A 604 46.45 7.49 48.82
N LYS A 605 45.81 6.33 48.87
CA LYS A 605 46.42 5.04 49.18
C LYS A 605 47.07 4.47 47.91
N ALA A 606 48.40 4.43 47.89
CA ALA A 606 49.18 3.73 46.89
C ALA A 606 48.96 2.21 47.02
N GLY A 607 48.63 1.56 45.90
CA GLY A 607 48.58 0.10 45.75
C GLY A 607 49.03 -0.23 44.33
N GLY A 608 50.17 -0.91 44.23
CA GLY A 608 50.88 -1.18 42.99
C GLY A 608 50.23 -2.24 42.09
N GLY A 609 50.68 -2.23 40.84
CA GLY A 609 50.46 -3.29 39.85
C GLY A 609 51.61 -3.28 38.85
N MET A 610 52.46 -4.29 38.95
CA MET A 610 53.52 -4.63 38.01
C MET A 610 52.96 -5.51 36.88
N SER A 611 53.36 -5.26 35.62
CA SER A 611 53.54 -6.22 34.50
C SER A 611 53.86 -5.40 33.23
N SER A 612 55.10 -5.31 32.73
CA SER A 612 55.91 -6.27 31.93
C SER A 612 55.51 -6.43 30.45
N SER A 613 56.48 -6.09 29.58
CA SER A 613 56.77 -6.55 28.20
C SER A 613 55.69 -6.42 27.10
N LEU A 614 55.87 -5.73 25.97
CA LEU A 614 56.88 -5.81 24.89
C LEU A 614 57.06 -7.21 24.26
N ALA A 615 56.32 -7.44 23.17
CA ALA A 615 56.65 -8.27 21.99
C ALA A 615 55.66 -7.84 20.87
N SER A 616 56.08 -7.13 19.83
CA SER A 616 56.71 -7.62 18.59
C SER A 616 55.73 -8.16 17.53
N LEU A 617 55.88 -7.57 16.34
CA LEU A 617 55.68 -8.09 14.97
C LEU A 617 54.34 -7.84 14.24
N SER A 618 54.55 -7.16 13.09
CA SER A 618 53.96 -7.36 11.75
C SER A 618 52.49 -7.09 11.51
#